data_AF-A0A6L7CKW6-F1
#
_entry.id   AF-A0A6L7CKW6-F1
#
_cell.length_a   1.000
_cell.length_b   1.000
_cell.length_c   1.000
_cell.angle_alpha   90.00
_cell.angle_beta   90.00
_cell.angle_gamma   90.00
#
_symmetry.space_group_name_H-M   'P 1'
#
loop_
_entity.id
_entity.type
_entity.pdbx_description
1 polymer ?
#
loop_
_entity_poly.entity_id
_entity_poly.type
_entity_poly.pdbx_seq_one_letter_code
_entity_poly.pdbx_strand_id
1 'polypeptide(L)'
;KLPPEVNLIAVAHYLQALECQRDANRVVALLGGKTPHIQNLAVGGVANPINLDGLGVLNLERLMYIKSFIDKLSDFVEQVYKVDTAVIAAFYPEWLERGKGAVNYLSVPEFPTDSKNGSFLFPGGYIENADLSSYRPITSHSDEYLIKGIQESAKHSWYKDEAPQAPWEGTTIPAYDGWSDDGKYSWVKSPTFYGKTVEVGPLANMLV
;
A
#
# COMPACT_ATOMS: atom_id res chain seq x y z
N LYS A 1 -15.86 -24.32 2.67
CA LYS A 1 -17.08 -23.83 3.35
C LYS A 1 -16.85 -23.94 4.85
N LEU A 2 -17.07 -22.87 5.62
CA LEU A 2 -16.79 -22.84 7.06
C LEU A 2 -17.90 -23.51 7.90
N PRO A 3 -17.55 -24.31 8.92
CA PRO A 3 -18.50 -24.77 9.95
C PRO A 3 -19.14 -23.61 10.72
N PRO A 4 -20.35 -23.77 11.29
CA PRO A 4 -21.01 -22.73 12.08
C PRO A 4 -20.13 -22.13 13.19
N GLU A 5 -19.33 -22.95 13.87
CA GLU A 5 -18.43 -22.52 14.95
C GLU A 5 -17.34 -21.58 14.44
N VAL A 6 -16.78 -21.86 13.26
CA VAL A 6 -15.75 -21.01 12.66
C VAL A 6 -16.34 -19.68 12.17
N ASN A 7 -17.59 -19.69 11.67
CA ASN A 7 -18.29 -18.45 11.36
C ASN A 7 -18.52 -17.59 12.62
N LEU A 8 -18.88 -18.20 13.74
CA LEU A 8 -19.06 -17.50 15.01
C LEU A 8 -17.76 -16.85 15.50
N ILE A 9 -16.64 -17.58 15.44
CA ILE A 9 -15.31 -17.05 15.78
C ILE A 9 -14.97 -15.85 14.89
N ALA A 10 -15.14 -15.99 13.57
CA ALA A 10 -14.82 -14.93 12.61
C ALA A 10 -15.64 -13.64 12.86
N VAL A 11 -16.92 -13.76 13.21
CA VAL A 11 -17.75 -12.58 13.54
C VAL A 11 -17.30 -11.92 14.86
N ALA A 12 -16.90 -12.71 15.86
CA ALA A 12 -16.35 -12.16 17.10
C ALA A 12 -15.04 -11.39 16.83
N HIS A 13 -14.13 -11.98 16.07
CA HIS A 13 -12.86 -11.35 15.68
C HIS A 13 -13.08 -10.12 14.79
N TYR A 14 -14.10 -10.12 13.92
CA TYR A 14 -14.50 -8.93 13.14
C TYR A 14 -14.87 -7.75 14.06
N LEU A 15 -15.65 -7.99 15.12
CA LEU A 15 -16.02 -6.94 16.07
C LEU A 15 -14.81 -6.44 16.88
N GLN A 16 -13.92 -7.35 17.30
CA GLN A 16 -12.69 -7.01 18.01
C GLN A 16 -11.71 -6.21 17.13
N ALA A 17 -11.65 -6.50 15.83
CA ALA A 17 -10.81 -5.77 14.87
C ALA A 17 -11.13 -4.27 14.83
N LEU A 18 -12.40 -3.90 15.07
CA LEU A 18 -12.82 -2.50 15.12
C LEU A 18 -12.13 -1.72 16.24
N GLU A 19 -11.73 -2.36 17.34
CA GLU A 19 -10.95 -1.73 18.40
C GLU A 19 -9.48 -1.59 18.05
N CYS A 20 -8.86 -2.66 17.55
CA CYS A 20 -7.46 -2.65 17.14
C CYS A 20 -7.19 -1.54 16.10
N GLN A 21 -8.04 -1.41 15.07
CA GLN A 21 -7.86 -0.35 14.06
C GLN A 21 -8.11 1.07 14.61
N ARG A 22 -8.94 1.23 15.66
CA ARG A 22 -9.09 2.52 16.35
C ARG A 22 -7.78 2.90 17.05
N ASP A 23 -7.13 1.98 17.75
CA ASP A 23 -5.83 2.24 18.38
C ASP A 23 -4.75 2.59 17.36
N ALA A 24 -4.70 1.90 16.21
CA ALA A 24 -3.79 2.24 15.12
C ALA A 24 -4.02 3.68 14.63
N ASN A 25 -5.28 4.09 14.42
CA ASN A 25 -5.61 5.44 14.00
C ASN A 25 -5.37 6.50 15.08
N ARG A 26 -5.37 6.15 16.37
CA ARG A 26 -4.97 7.08 17.45
C ARG A 26 -3.50 7.45 17.35
N VAL A 27 -2.62 6.52 16.97
CA VAL A 27 -1.21 6.80 16.66
C VAL A 27 -1.11 7.83 15.52
N VAL A 28 -1.81 7.58 14.40
CA VAL A 28 -1.84 8.49 13.24
C VAL A 28 -2.34 9.87 13.64
N ALA A 29 -3.41 9.96 14.43
CA ALA A 29 -3.99 11.23 14.85
C ALA A 29 -3.06 12.07 15.72
N LEU A 30 -2.30 11.45 16.63
CA LEU A 30 -1.40 12.16 17.56
C LEU A 30 -0.23 12.84 16.85
N LEU A 31 0.26 12.29 15.74
CA LEU A 31 1.32 12.90 14.92
C LEU A 31 0.75 13.77 13.79
N GLY A 32 -0.29 13.27 13.12
CA GLY A 32 -0.90 13.91 11.94
C GLY A 32 -1.92 15.01 12.24
N GLY A 33 -2.29 15.21 13.51
CA GLY A 33 -3.31 16.15 13.98
C GLY A 33 -4.75 15.67 13.79
N LYS A 34 -5.01 14.83 12.77
CA LYS A 34 -6.30 14.15 12.50
C LYS A 34 -6.11 12.99 11.52
N THR A 35 -7.12 12.12 11.43
CA THR A 35 -7.24 11.07 10.40
C THR A 35 -8.73 10.76 10.14
N PRO A 36 -9.18 10.55 8.89
CA PRO A 36 -8.43 10.60 7.63
C PRO A 36 -7.87 11.99 7.27
N HIS A 37 -6.92 12.02 6.32
CA HIS A 37 -6.20 13.23 5.87
C HIS A 37 -5.38 13.92 6.96
N ILE A 38 -4.19 13.38 7.27
CA ILE A 38 -3.20 14.03 8.14
C ILE A 38 -2.87 15.45 7.65
N GLN A 39 -2.38 16.31 8.55
CA GLN A 39 -2.11 17.72 8.27
C GLN A 39 -0.80 18.21 8.89
N ASN A 40 0.22 17.34 8.95
CA ASN A 40 1.53 17.65 9.53
C ASN A 40 2.68 17.63 8.50
N LEU A 41 2.43 17.40 7.21
CA LEU A 41 3.47 17.37 6.17
C LEU A 41 3.76 18.77 5.61
N ALA A 42 5.00 18.99 5.18
CA ALA A 42 5.42 20.17 4.41
C ALA A 42 6.51 19.79 3.39
N VAL A 43 6.62 20.53 2.28
CA VAL A 43 7.79 20.41 1.40
C VAL A 43 9.02 20.83 2.22
N GLY A 44 9.91 19.86 2.50
CA GLY A 44 11.07 20.05 3.36
C GLY A 44 11.01 19.32 4.72
N GLY A 45 9.89 18.69 5.09
CA GLY A 45 9.81 17.89 6.33
C GLY A 45 8.41 17.82 6.93
N VAL A 46 8.32 18.05 8.25
CA VAL A 46 7.07 17.99 9.03
C VAL A 46 6.85 19.26 9.86
N ALA A 47 5.60 19.51 10.23
CA ALA A 47 5.18 20.64 11.05
C ALA A 47 5.21 20.36 12.57
N ASN A 48 5.61 19.16 13.01
CA ASN A 48 5.63 18.79 14.42
C ASN A 48 6.76 19.53 15.16
N PRO A 49 6.46 20.41 16.14
CA PRO A 49 7.49 21.09 16.92
C PRO A 49 8.02 20.18 18.03
N ILE A 50 9.19 19.57 17.81
CA ILE A 50 9.84 18.70 18.82
C ILE A 50 10.50 19.59 19.89
N ASN A 51 9.99 19.53 21.11
CA ASN A 51 10.59 20.18 22.28
C ASN A 51 10.11 19.47 23.55
N LEU A 52 11.01 18.75 24.24
CA LEU A 52 10.67 17.89 25.38
C LEU A 52 10.19 18.67 26.61
N ASP A 53 10.62 19.92 26.75
CA ASP A 53 10.31 20.80 27.89
C ASP A 53 9.17 21.79 27.59
N GLY A 54 8.69 21.82 26.33
CA GLY A 54 7.69 22.77 25.87
C GLY A 54 6.26 22.37 26.23
N LEU A 55 5.43 23.38 26.54
CA LEU A 55 3.98 23.24 26.70
C LEU A 55 3.29 23.38 25.33
N GLY A 56 2.35 22.48 25.01
CA GLY A 56 1.52 22.57 23.80
C GLY A 56 2.21 22.12 22.50
N VAL A 57 3.33 21.41 22.60
CA VAL A 57 4.16 20.94 21.49
C VAL A 57 4.40 19.42 21.60
N LEU A 58 5.15 18.83 20.66
CA LEU A 58 5.50 17.39 20.72
C LEU A 58 6.59 17.17 21.77
N ASN A 59 6.16 17.03 23.02
CA ASN A 59 7.00 16.82 24.19
C ASN A 59 7.02 15.33 24.62
N LEU A 60 7.72 15.02 25.71
CA LEU A 60 7.87 13.63 26.18
C LEU A 60 6.53 12.97 26.53
N GLU A 61 5.59 13.70 27.13
CA GLU A 61 4.27 13.17 27.48
C GLU A 61 3.48 12.75 26.24
N ARG A 62 3.50 13.56 25.17
CA ARG A 62 2.89 13.20 23.89
C ARG A 62 3.55 11.97 23.24
N LEU A 63 4.87 11.85 23.30
CA LEU A 63 5.60 10.69 22.79
C LEU A 63 5.26 9.41 23.56
N MET A 64 5.14 9.47 24.89
CA MET A 64 4.69 8.35 25.71
C MET A 64 3.24 7.96 25.38
N TYR A 65 2.38 8.94 25.12
CA TYR A 65 0.99 8.66 24.73
C TYR A 65 0.90 7.95 23.37
N ILE A 66 1.72 8.36 22.40
CA ILE A 66 1.88 7.66 21.11
C ILE A 66 2.31 6.20 21.33
N LYS A 67 3.39 6.00 22.11
CA LYS A 67 3.93 4.66 22.38
C LYS A 67 2.89 3.74 23.03
N SER A 68 2.06 4.28 23.92
CA SER A 68 1.00 3.52 24.59
C SER A 68 -0.04 2.93 23.63
N PHE A 69 -0.27 3.54 22.45
CA PHE A 69 -1.16 2.99 21.44
C PHE A 69 -0.46 2.03 20.49
N ILE A 70 0.82 2.27 20.16
CA ILE A 70 1.65 1.33 19.40
C ILE A 70 1.68 -0.04 20.09
N ASP A 71 1.85 -0.05 21.41
CA ASP A 71 2.00 -1.28 22.20
C ASP A 71 0.73 -2.14 22.27
N LYS A 72 -0.44 -1.59 21.91
CA LYS A 72 -1.71 -2.31 21.93
C LYS A 72 -1.99 -3.13 20.66
N LEU A 73 -1.21 -2.91 19.59
CA LEU A 73 -1.54 -3.44 18.27
C LEU A 73 -1.06 -4.88 18.08
N SER A 74 0.09 -5.23 18.67
CA SER A 74 0.80 -6.47 18.33
C SER A 74 -0.01 -7.72 18.63
N ASP A 75 -0.70 -7.78 19.77
CA ASP A 75 -1.38 -9.00 20.19
C ASP A 75 -2.51 -9.36 19.22
N PHE A 76 -3.34 -8.41 18.82
CA PHE A 76 -4.42 -8.69 17.87
C PHE A 76 -3.87 -9.09 16.49
N VAL A 77 -2.83 -8.40 16.01
CA VAL A 77 -2.21 -8.73 14.71
C VAL A 77 -1.63 -10.15 14.73
N GLU A 78 -0.87 -10.50 15.76
CA GLU A 78 -0.14 -11.76 15.85
C GLU A 78 -1.01 -12.95 16.25
N GLN A 79 -1.98 -12.75 17.13
CA GLN A 79 -2.74 -13.84 17.78
C GLN A 79 -4.12 -14.03 17.15
N VAL A 80 -4.67 -13.01 16.48
CA VAL A 80 -5.99 -13.07 15.83
C VAL A 80 -5.85 -13.01 14.32
N TYR A 81 -5.40 -11.88 13.77
CA TYR A 81 -5.41 -11.67 12.31
C TYR A 81 -4.52 -12.68 11.57
N LYS A 82 -3.28 -12.89 12.04
CA LYS A 82 -2.36 -13.88 11.46
C LYS A 82 -2.91 -15.31 11.53
N VAL A 83 -3.53 -15.67 12.65
CA VAL A 83 -4.09 -17.02 12.87
C VAL A 83 -5.31 -17.24 11.98
N ASP A 84 -6.26 -16.30 11.96
CA ASP A 84 -7.45 -16.38 11.14
C ASP A 84 -7.12 -16.47 9.65
N THR A 85 -6.07 -15.79 9.19
CA THR A 85 -5.59 -15.91 7.80
C THR A 85 -5.23 -17.37 7.46
N ALA A 86 -4.50 -18.07 8.33
CA ALA A 86 -4.16 -19.48 8.12
C ALA A 86 -5.40 -20.39 8.22
N VAL A 87 -6.33 -20.10 9.13
CA VAL A 87 -7.60 -20.86 9.27
C VAL A 87 -8.43 -20.76 8.00
N ILE A 88 -8.60 -19.56 7.44
CA ILE A 88 -9.32 -19.35 6.18
C ILE A 88 -8.65 -20.14 5.05
N ALA A 89 -7.32 -20.07 4.92
CA ALA A 89 -6.60 -20.84 3.91
C ALA A 89 -6.81 -22.36 4.05
N ALA A 90 -6.80 -22.88 5.29
CA ALA A 90 -7.01 -24.30 5.57
C ALA A 90 -8.41 -24.81 5.15
N PHE A 91 -9.45 -23.98 5.26
CA PHE A 91 -10.81 -24.33 4.84
C PHE A 91 -11.12 -24.05 3.36
N TYR A 92 -10.23 -23.34 2.66
CA TYR A 92 -10.39 -22.94 1.27
C TYR A 92 -9.12 -23.22 0.43
N PRO A 93 -8.55 -24.45 0.47
CA PRO A 93 -7.27 -24.74 -0.15
C PRO A 93 -7.28 -24.53 -1.68
N GLU A 94 -8.39 -24.83 -2.35
CA GLU A 94 -8.49 -24.63 -3.80
C GLU A 94 -8.39 -23.16 -4.24
N TRP A 95 -8.59 -22.20 -3.33
CA TRP A 95 -8.42 -20.78 -3.65
C TRP A 95 -6.95 -20.39 -3.83
N LEU A 96 -6.02 -21.23 -3.39
CA LEU A 96 -4.58 -21.07 -3.66
C LEU A 96 -4.21 -21.40 -5.11
N GLU A 97 -5.09 -22.10 -5.84
CA GLU A 97 -4.83 -22.59 -7.20
C GLU A 97 -5.47 -21.69 -8.29
N ARG A 98 -6.11 -20.59 -7.90
CA ARG A 98 -6.81 -19.67 -8.81
C ARG A 98 -6.57 -18.20 -8.42
N GLY A 99 -6.90 -17.28 -9.32
CA GLY A 99 -6.81 -15.84 -9.04
C GLY A 99 -5.45 -15.20 -9.33
N LYS A 100 -4.55 -15.88 -10.04
CA LYS A 100 -3.32 -15.27 -10.56
C LYS A 100 -3.67 -14.10 -11.49
N GLY A 101 -3.31 -12.88 -11.10
CA GLY A 101 -3.58 -11.65 -11.86
C GLY A 101 -2.49 -11.28 -12.85
N ALA A 102 -1.23 -11.49 -12.50
CA ALA A 102 -0.08 -11.22 -13.37
C ALA A 102 1.03 -12.26 -13.23
N VAL A 103 2.07 -12.10 -14.05
CA VAL A 103 3.36 -12.79 -13.90
C VAL A 103 4.50 -11.81 -13.61
N ASN A 104 4.24 -10.51 -13.57
CA ASN A 104 5.24 -9.49 -13.28
C ASN A 104 4.82 -8.74 -12.01
N TYR A 105 5.77 -8.47 -11.12
CA TYR A 105 5.51 -7.86 -9.82
C TYR A 105 6.45 -6.70 -9.58
N LEU A 106 5.96 -5.61 -8.97
CA LEU A 106 6.78 -4.45 -8.64
C LEU A 106 6.44 -3.92 -7.24
N SER A 107 7.48 -3.67 -6.45
CA SER A 107 7.40 -2.96 -5.17
C SER A 107 8.54 -1.94 -5.08
N VAL A 108 8.33 -0.86 -4.32
CA VAL A 108 9.37 0.13 -4.03
C VAL A 108 9.91 -0.10 -2.62
N PRO A 109 11.19 0.22 -2.36
CA PRO A 109 11.70 0.16 -1.00
C PRO A 109 11.00 1.22 -0.14
N GLU A 110 10.87 0.99 1.16
CA GLU A 110 10.09 1.87 2.05
C GLU A 110 10.72 2.02 3.44
N PHE A 111 10.32 3.08 4.16
CA PHE A 111 10.82 3.53 5.46
C PHE A 111 12.29 3.98 5.42
N PRO A 112 12.61 5.13 4.80
CA PRO A 112 13.96 5.69 4.77
C PRO A 112 14.43 6.10 6.17
N THR A 113 15.72 5.92 6.45
CA THR A 113 16.30 6.18 7.79
C THR A 113 17.54 7.06 7.82
N ASP A 114 18.10 7.42 6.66
CA ASP A 114 19.25 8.32 6.58
C ASP A 114 18.87 9.79 6.31
N SER A 115 19.88 10.66 6.32
CA SER A 115 19.72 12.11 6.07
C SER A 115 19.64 12.48 4.59
N LYS A 116 19.50 11.49 3.68
CA LYS A 116 19.60 11.66 2.22
C LYS A 116 18.50 10.88 1.47
N ASN A 117 17.33 10.70 2.09
CA ASN A 117 16.15 10.05 1.50
C ASN A 117 16.39 8.59 1.08
N GLY A 118 17.25 7.85 1.80
CA GLY A 118 17.57 6.45 1.52
C GLY A 118 17.65 5.59 2.79
N SER A 119 18.42 4.50 2.70
CA SER A 119 18.61 3.52 3.78
C SER A 119 17.27 2.97 4.29
N PHE A 120 16.54 2.32 3.39
CA PHE A 120 15.20 1.79 3.62
C PHE A 120 15.21 0.55 4.50
N LEU A 121 14.19 0.41 5.37
CA LEU A 121 14.02 -0.79 6.18
C LEU A 121 13.41 -1.95 5.38
N PHE A 122 12.51 -1.65 4.44
CA PHE A 122 11.95 -2.65 3.53
C PHE A 122 12.55 -2.51 2.13
N PRO A 123 12.93 -3.64 1.49
CA PRO A 123 13.46 -3.64 0.13
C PRO A 123 12.35 -3.43 -0.91
N GLY A 124 12.77 -3.11 -2.14
CA GLY A 124 11.91 -3.08 -3.31
C GLY A 124 12.60 -3.73 -4.50
N GLY A 125 11.85 -3.90 -5.59
CA GLY A 125 12.33 -4.64 -6.74
C GLY A 125 11.27 -4.92 -7.79
N TYR A 126 11.73 -5.54 -8.88
CA TYR A 126 10.92 -5.96 -10.01
C TYR A 126 11.17 -7.44 -10.32
N ILE A 127 10.10 -8.23 -10.37
CA ILE A 127 10.10 -9.63 -10.77
C ILE A 127 9.43 -9.73 -12.13
N GLU A 128 10.07 -10.40 -13.08
CA GLU A 128 9.53 -10.66 -14.41
C GLU A 128 9.22 -12.15 -14.58
N ASN A 129 8.10 -12.46 -15.25
CA ASN A 129 7.69 -13.83 -15.58
C ASN A 129 7.66 -14.83 -14.39
N ALA A 130 7.32 -14.32 -13.20
CA ALA A 130 7.24 -15.03 -11.92
C ALA A 130 8.55 -15.74 -11.52
N ASP A 131 9.69 -15.29 -12.02
CA ASP A 131 11.01 -15.81 -11.66
C ASP A 131 11.67 -14.96 -10.58
N LEU A 132 11.58 -15.42 -9.32
CA LEU A 132 12.21 -14.73 -8.19
C LEU A 132 13.74 -14.79 -8.24
N SER A 133 14.33 -15.77 -8.94
CA SER A 133 15.78 -15.97 -8.93
C SER A 133 16.55 -14.89 -9.70
N SER A 134 15.86 -14.22 -10.63
CA SER A 134 16.40 -13.17 -11.50
C SER A 134 15.78 -11.80 -11.22
N TYR A 135 15.15 -11.61 -10.06
CA TYR A 135 14.55 -10.33 -9.69
C TYR A 135 15.59 -9.20 -9.71
N ARG A 136 15.12 -8.00 -10.06
CA ARG A 136 15.95 -6.79 -10.09
C ARG A 136 15.68 -5.94 -8.83
N PRO A 137 16.65 -5.80 -7.91
CA PRO A 137 16.50 -4.93 -6.76
C PRO A 137 16.32 -3.46 -7.14
N ILE A 138 15.50 -2.75 -6.38
CA ILE A 138 15.35 -1.29 -6.42
C ILE A 138 15.66 -0.79 -5.01
N THR A 139 16.77 -0.06 -4.86
CA THR A 139 17.27 0.41 -3.55
C THR A 139 17.20 1.93 -3.39
N SER A 140 16.69 2.64 -4.39
CA SER A 140 16.60 4.10 -4.41
C SER A 140 15.29 4.54 -5.08
N HIS A 141 14.64 5.55 -4.48
CA HIS A 141 13.50 6.22 -5.12
C HIS A 141 13.91 7.08 -6.33
N SER A 142 15.21 7.27 -6.56
CA SER A 142 15.77 7.95 -7.75
C SER A 142 16.27 6.97 -8.82
N ASP A 143 15.91 5.70 -8.76
CA ASP A 143 16.33 4.71 -9.77
C ASP A 143 15.73 5.04 -11.15
N GLU A 144 16.60 5.35 -12.12
CA GLU A 144 16.17 5.73 -13.47
C GLU A 144 15.45 4.60 -14.21
N TYR A 145 15.75 3.33 -13.91
CA TYR A 145 15.05 2.21 -14.54
C TYR A 145 13.60 2.15 -14.08
N LEU A 146 13.36 2.37 -12.78
CA LEU A 146 12.00 2.49 -12.27
C LEU A 146 11.28 3.67 -12.93
N ILE A 147 11.91 4.85 -12.91
CA ILE A 147 11.29 6.09 -13.40
C ILE A 147 10.96 6.01 -14.90
N LYS A 148 11.91 5.55 -15.74
CA LYS A 148 11.75 5.53 -17.20
C LYS A 148 10.81 4.42 -17.69
N GLY A 149 10.54 3.41 -16.86
CA GLY A 149 9.70 2.28 -17.25
C GLY A 149 8.20 2.54 -17.18
N ILE A 150 7.74 3.53 -16.39
CA ILE A 150 6.32 3.73 -16.08
C ILE A 150 5.64 4.55 -17.17
N GLN A 151 4.56 4.02 -17.73
CA GLN A 151 3.69 4.73 -18.68
C GLN A 151 2.22 4.41 -18.43
N GLU A 152 1.31 5.29 -18.86
CA GLU A 152 -0.15 5.09 -18.79
C GLU A 152 -0.80 5.29 -20.16
N SER A 153 -1.75 4.42 -20.53
CA SER A 153 -2.60 4.58 -21.71
C SER A 153 -4.07 4.81 -21.30
N ALA A 154 -4.82 5.51 -22.15
CA ALA A 154 -6.26 5.73 -21.98
C ALA A 154 -7.12 5.19 -23.13
N LYS A 155 -6.59 4.27 -23.95
CA LYS A 155 -7.33 3.68 -25.08
C LYS A 155 -8.71 3.13 -24.67
N HIS A 156 -8.78 2.44 -23.54
CA HIS A 156 -10.01 1.86 -22.99
C HIS A 156 -10.55 2.63 -21.77
N SER A 157 -10.10 3.87 -21.59
CA SER A 157 -10.48 4.73 -20.46
C SER A 157 -11.16 5.99 -20.97
N TRP A 158 -12.02 6.60 -20.16
CA TRP A 158 -12.77 7.83 -20.49
C TRP A 158 -11.91 9.10 -20.47
N TYR A 159 -10.78 9.05 -21.19
CA TYR A 159 -9.90 10.20 -21.45
C TYR A 159 -9.61 10.33 -22.94
N LYS A 160 -9.34 11.57 -23.36
CA LYS A 160 -9.18 11.95 -24.76
C LYS A 160 -7.89 11.43 -25.40
N ASP A 161 -6.76 11.51 -24.69
CA ASP A 161 -5.45 11.18 -25.24
C ASP A 161 -5.09 9.73 -24.89
N GLU A 162 -4.89 8.88 -25.89
CA GLU A 162 -4.94 7.42 -25.72
C GLU A 162 -3.57 6.71 -25.70
N ALA A 163 -2.59 7.27 -26.40
CA ALA A 163 -1.25 6.69 -26.51
C ALA A 163 -0.56 6.58 -25.13
N PRO A 164 0.35 5.62 -24.92
CA PRO A 164 1.13 5.54 -23.70
C PRO A 164 1.91 6.84 -23.43
N GLN A 165 1.70 7.44 -22.26
CA GLN A 165 2.37 8.66 -21.81
C GLN A 165 3.23 8.35 -20.59
N ALA A 166 4.45 8.87 -20.57
CA ALA A 166 5.20 8.96 -19.32
C ALA A 166 4.52 10.01 -18.40
N PRO A 167 4.45 9.79 -17.08
CA PRO A 167 3.65 10.64 -16.19
C PRO A 167 4.00 12.13 -16.19
N TRP A 168 5.28 12.49 -16.41
CA TRP A 168 5.69 13.90 -16.47
C TRP A 168 5.10 14.66 -17.67
N GLU A 169 4.76 13.95 -18.75
CA GLU A 169 4.09 14.48 -19.94
C GLU A 169 2.60 14.08 -19.99
N GLY A 170 2.08 13.51 -18.90
CA GLY A 170 0.74 12.93 -18.84
C GLY A 170 -0.38 13.96 -18.91
N THR A 171 -1.48 13.60 -19.58
CA THR A 171 -2.71 14.40 -19.63
C THR A 171 -3.87 13.66 -18.96
N THR A 172 -4.87 14.40 -18.48
CA THR A 172 -6.09 13.83 -17.85
C THR A 172 -7.32 14.61 -18.32
N ILE A 173 -7.59 14.55 -19.63
CA ILE A 173 -8.70 15.28 -20.26
C ILE A 173 -9.89 14.32 -20.35
N PRO A 174 -10.99 14.54 -19.60
CA PRO A 174 -12.13 13.62 -19.58
C PRO A 174 -12.81 13.56 -20.95
N ALA A 175 -13.18 12.35 -21.38
CA ALA A 175 -13.87 12.08 -22.63
C ALA A 175 -14.84 10.90 -22.44
N TYR A 176 -15.85 11.10 -21.59
CA TYR A 176 -16.87 10.09 -21.35
C TYR A 176 -17.81 9.98 -22.55
N ASP A 177 -17.96 8.77 -23.08
CA ASP A 177 -18.79 8.42 -24.24
C ASP A 177 -19.74 7.24 -23.96
N GLY A 178 -19.88 6.85 -22.68
CA GLY A 178 -20.71 5.72 -22.27
C GLY A 178 -19.90 4.44 -22.10
N TRP A 179 -20.59 3.34 -21.78
CA TRP A 179 -19.99 2.03 -21.66
C TRP A 179 -19.91 1.34 -23.02
N SER A 180 -18.76 0.78 -23.36
CA SER A 180 -18.58 -0.09 -24.51
C SER A 180 -17.62 -1.23 -24.16
N ASP A 181 -18.05 -2.47 -24.38
CA ASP A 181 -17.25 -3.68 -24.06
C ASP A 181 -15.91 -3.69 -24.81
N ASP A 182 -15.91 -3.26 -26.08
CA ASP A 182 -14.70 -3.20 -26.93
C ASP A 182 -14.06 -1.80 -26.96
N GLY A 183 -14.69 -0.81 -26.30
CA GLY A 183 -14.30 0.59 -26.31
C GLY A 183 -13.84 1.09 -24.94
N LYS A 184 -14.26 2.30 -24.57
CA LYS A 184 -13.99 2.89 -23.25
C LYS A 184 -15.03 2.38 -22.25
N TYR A 185 -14.57 1.90 -21.09
CA TYR A 185 -15.45 1.33 -20.06
C TYR A 185 -15.05 1.72 -18.63
N SER A 186 -14.04 2.57 -18.45
CA SER A 186 -13.49 2.87 -17.12
C SER A 186 -12.91 4.27 -17.01
N TRP A 187 -12.95 4.83 -15.79
CA TRP A 187 -12.16 6.02 -15.43
C TRP A 187 -10.72 5.67 -15.05
N VAL A 188 -10.40 4.39 -14.87
CA VAL A 188 -9.03 3.97 -14.54
C VAL A 188 -8.21 3.93 -15.84
N LYS A 189 -7.05 4.61 -15.86
CA LYS A 189 -6.04 4.48 -16.93
C LYS A 189 -5.41 3.09 -16.92
N SER A 190 -4.60 2.76 -17.92
CA SER A 190 -3.91 1.47 -18.03
C SER A 190 -2.38 1.65 -17.88
N PRO A 191 -1.83 1.52 -16.65
CA PRO A 191 -0.39 1.59 -16.43
C PRO A 191 0.35 0.39 -17.02
N THR A 192 1.59 0.60 -17.45
CA THR A 192 2.52 -0.44 -17.87
C THR A 192 3.93 -0.13 -17.37
N PHE A 193 4.74 -1.17 -17.18
CA PHE A 193 6.17 -1.05 -16.91
C PHE A 193 6.96 -1.64 -18.07
N TYR A 194 7.68 -0.80 -18.82
CA TYR A 194 8.32 -1.17 -20.09
C TYR A 194 7.38 -1.95 -21.02
N GLY A 195 6.12 -1.50 -21.12
CA GLY A 195 5.07 -2.11 -21.95
C GLY A 195 4.43 -3.38 -21.39
N LYS A 196 4.83 -3.85 -20.20
CA LYS A 196 4.25 -5.03 -19.55
C LYS A 196 3.20 -4.63 -18.51
N THR A 197 2.17 -5.47 -18.36
CA THR A 197 1.24 -5.39 -17.23
C THR A 197 1.91 -5.94 -15.97
N VAL A 198 1.66 -5.30 -14.83
CA VAL A 198 2.34 -5.58 -13.57
C VAL A 198 1.34 -5.56 -12.43
N GLU A 199 1.43 -6.54 -11.53
CA GLU A 199 0.71 -6.54 -10.27
C GLU A 199 1.55 -5.85 -9.19
N VAL A 200 0.90 -4.96 -8.43
CA VAL A 200 1.48 -4.26 -7.28
C VAL A 200 0.67 -4.58 -6.02
N GLY A 201 1.20 -4.26 -4.84
CA GLY A 201 0.53 -4.47 -3.56
C GLY A 201 1.17 -5.57 -2.69
N PRO A 202 0.46 -6.09 -1.68
CA PRO A 202 1.05 -6.98 -0.68
C PRO A 202 1.69 -8.26 -1.23
N LEU A 203 1.10 -8.88 -2.27
CA LEU A 203 1.70 -10.06 -2.90
C LEU A 203 3.05 -9.73 -3.58
N ALA A 204 3.10 -8.63 -4.35
CA ALA A 204 4.33 -8.17 -4.97
C ALA A 204 5.40 -7.82 -3.93
N ASN A 205 5.03 -7.12 -2.85
CA ASN A 205 5.95 -6.77 -1.78
C ASN A 205 6.49 -8.00 -1.01
N MET A 206 5.68 -9.05 -0.83
CA MET A 206 6.12 -10.28 -0.16
C MET A 206 7.04 -11.13 -1.03
N LEU A 207 6.85 -11.14 -2.36
CA LEU A 207 7.68 -11.94 -3.28
C LEU A 207 9.07 -11.32 -3.53
N VAL A 208 9.16 -9.99 -3.46
CA VAL A 208 10.40 -9.20 -3.58
C VAL A 208 11.21 -9.25 -2.29
#